data_AF-A0A528HIA7-F1
#
_entry.id   AF-A0A528HIA7-F1
#
_cell.length_a   1.000
_cell.length_b   1.000
_cell.length_c   1.000
_cell.angle_alpha   90.00
_cell.angle_beta   90.00
_cell.angle_gamma   90.00
#
_symmetry.space_group_name_H-M   'P 1'
#
loop_
_entity.id
_entity.type
_entity.pdbx_description
1 polymer ?
#
loop_
_entity_poly.entity_id
_entity_poly.type
_entity_poly.pdbx_seq_one_letter_code
_entity_poly.pdbx_strand_id
1 'polypeptide(L)'
;MDEALVFNAIDSLVAKSMVAARPAGATMRYRLLDTTRAYALQFEVQDAELTELAARHATYCLRWLEDTGNEWPTLSSASQRSLHLAGLANVRGALDWCFGSNGDARLGIRLAAAAAPLFLSMSLLTECHRWSSRAIFALDNSMRNGREEMHLQAALGVSLMFTHGGRDAARVALNRSFSIAEQCGDALDQIQ
;
A
#
# COMPACT_ATOMS: atom_id res chain seq x y z
N MET A 1 -2.11 -18.48 14.72
CA MET A 1 -1.59 -19.61 13.93
C MET A 1 -0.18 -19.88 14.43
N ASP A 2 0.21 -21.14 14.60
CA ASP A 2 1.55 -21.50 15.06
C ASP A 2 2.57 -21.27 13.92
N GLU A 3 3.60 -20.47 14.20
CA GLU A 3 4.66 -20.12 13.26
C GLU A 3 5.40 -21.38 12.76
N ALA A 4 5.63 -22.35 13.64
CA ALA A 4 6.28 -23.60 13.29
C ALA A 4 5.47 -24.42 12.27
N LEU A 5 4.13 -24.42 12.40
CA LEU A 5 3.26 -25.09 11.42
C LEU A 5 3.33 -24.43 10.04
N VAL A 6 3.44 -23.10 9.98
CA VAL A 6 3.59 -22.37 8.71
C VAL A 6 4.89 -22.75 8.02
N PHE A 7 6.01 -22.69 8.74
CA PHE A 7 7.31 -23.02 8.18
C PHE A 7 7.37 -24.46 7.70
N ASN A 8 6.87 -25.42 8.51
CA ASN A 8 6.80 -26.82 8.10
C ASN A 8 5.94 -27.04 6.84
N ALA A 9 4.83 -26.32 6.71
CA ALA A 9 3.98 -26.39 5.51
C ALA A 9 4.71 -25.83 4.27
N ILE A 10 5.37 -24.68 4.40
CA ILE A 10 6.15 -24.08 3.30
C ILE A 10 7.31 -24.99 2.92
N ASP A 11 8.05 -25.53 3.88
CA ASP A 11 9.15 -26.47 3.63
C ASP A 11 8.65 -27.74 2.94
N SER A 12 7.49 -28.26 3.33
CA SER A 12 6.88 -29.38 2.60
C SER A 12 6.52 -29.02 1.15
N LEU A 13 6.09 -27.78 0.86
CA LEU A 13 5.80 -27.35 -0.50
C LEU A 13 7.07 -27.15 -1.32
N VAL A 14 8.15 -26.67 -0.70
CA VAL A 14 9.47 -26.56 -1.33
C VAL A 14 10.04 -27.94 -1.64
N ALA A 15 9.98 -28.89 -0.70
CA ALA A 15 10.44 -30.26 -0.89
C ALA A 15 9.70 -30.98 -2.03
N LYS A 16 8.41 -30.65 -2.24
CA LYS A 16 7.58 -31.16 -3.34
C LYS A 16 7.74 -30.38 -4.65
N SER A 17 8.66 -29.43 -4.73
CA SER A 17 8.85 -28.53 -5.89
C SER A 17 7.58 -27.79 -6.30
N MET A 18 6.67 -27.50 -5.36
CA MET A 18 5.46 -26.70 -5.62
C MET A 18 5.72 -25.20 -5.43
N VAL A 19 6.68 -24.87 -4.55
CA VAL A 19 7.13 -23.51 -4.26
C VAL A 19 8.64 -23.44 -4.47
N ALA A 20 9.09 -22.41 -5.20
CA ALA A 20 10.51 -22.08 -5.30
C ALA A 20 10.90 -21.09 -4.20
N ALA A 21 11.88 -21.46 -3.37
CA ALA A 21 12.52 -20.57 -2.42
C ALA A 21 13.76 -19.92 -3.06
N ARG A 22 13.89 -18.60 -2.94
CA ARG A 22 15.05 -17.83 -3.41
C ARG A 22 15.53 -16.86 -2.34
N PRO A 23 16.82 -16.82 -2.02
CA PRO A 23 17.38 -15.79 -1.14
C PRO A 23 17.17 -14.38 -1.69
N ALA A 24 16.81 -13.43 -0.83
CA ALA A 24 16.64 -12.02 -1.14
C ALA A 24 17.23 -11.16 -0.01
N GLY A 25 18.56 -11.02 -0.01
CA GLY A 25 19.28 -10.37 1.09
C GLY A 25 19.19 -11.22 2.37
N ALA A 26 18.73 -10.62 3.46
CA ALA A 26 18.55 -11.30 4.75
C ALA A 26 17.23 -12.10 4.85
N THR A 27 16.41 -12.13 3.79
CA THR A 27 15.10 -12.80 3.80
C THR A 27 15.00 -13.89 2.72
N MET A 28 14.06 -14.81 2.89
CA MET A 28 13.69 -15.80 1.87
C MET A 28 12.45 -15.36 1.12
N ARG A 29 12.45 -15.56 -0.20
CA ARG A 29 11.29 -15.34 -1.05
C ARG A 29 10.75 -16.63 -1.60
N TYR A 30 9.44 -16.76 -1.52
CA TYR A 30 8.71 -17.92 -1.98
C TYR A 30 7.85 -17.54 -3.17
N ARG A 31 7.93 -18.33 -4.25
CA ARG A 31 7.10 -18.15 -5.44
C ARG A 31 6.52 -19.50 -5.85
N LEU A 32 5.22 -19.56 -6.04
CA LEU A 32 4.58 -20.70 -6.72
C LEU A 32 5.18 -20.90 -8.11
N LEU A 33 5.41 -22.15 -8.50
CA LEU A 33 5.71 -22.46 -9.89
C LEU A 33 4.49 -22.21 -10.76
N ASP A 34 4.70 -21.92 -12.06
CA ASP A 34 3.60 -21.52 -12.94
C ASP A 34 2.56 -22.65 -13.08
N THR A 35 3.00 -23.91 -13.09
CA THR A 35 2.13 -25.10 -13.06
C THR A 35 1.33 -25.19 -11.77
N THR A 36 1.97 -24.99 -10.61
CA THR A 36 1.30 -25.00 -9.31
C THR A 36 0.32 -23.83 -9.17
N ARG A 37 0.67 -22.65 -9.69
CA ARG A 37 -0.23 -21.49 -9.72
C ARG A 37 -1.44 -21.78 -10.59
N ALA A 38 -1.25 -22.31 -11.80
CA ALA A 38 -2.34 -22.67 -12.70
C ALA A 38 -3.27 -23.71 -12.07
N TYR A 39 -2.71 -24.70 -11.37
CA TYR A 39 -3.47 -25.70 -10.62
C TYR A 39 -4.21 -25.08 -9.42
N ALA A 40 -3.55 -24.22 -8.65
CA ALA A 40 -4.15 -23.57 -7.49
C ALA A 40 -5.37 -22.71 -7.88
N LEU A 41 -5.33 -22.07 -9.06
CA LEU A 41 -6.43 -21.28 -9.61
C LEU A 41 -7.65 -22.13 -10.05
N GLN A 42 -7.51 -23.44 -10.14
CA GLN A 42 -8.63 -24.34 -10.45
C GLN A 42 -9.46 -24.71 -9.21
N PHE A 43 -8.95 -24.45 -8.00
CA PHE A 43 -9.73 -24.66 -6.79
C PHE A 43 -10.79 -23.56 -6.66
N GLU A 44 -12.04 -23.98 -6.52
CA GLU A 44 -13.12 -23.11 -6.07
C GLU A 44 -12.86 -22.75 -4.60
N VAL A 45 -12.25 -21.59 -4.38
CA VAL A 45 -12.17 -20.98 -3.05
C VAL A 45 -13.42 -20.15 -2.85
N GLN A 46 -14.03 -20.24 -1.67
CA GLN A 46 -15.20 -19.43 -1.37
C GLN A 46 -14.86 -17.94 -1.43
N ASP A 47 -15.71 -17.14 -2.06
CA ASP A 47 -15.49 -15.70 -2.27
C ASP A 47 -15.26 -14.95 -0.93
N ALA A 48 -15.90 -15.44 0.15
CA ALA A 48 -15.71 -14.92 1.50
C ALA A 48 -14.29 -15.15 2.04
N GLU A 49 -13.70 -16.33 1.81
CA GLU A 49 -12.33 -16.64 2.26
C GLU A 49 -11.29 -15.82 1.48
N LEU A 50 -11.50 -15.63 0.19
CA LEU A 50 -10.65 -14.77 -0.65
C LEU A 50 -10.74 -13.30 -0.21
N THR A 51 -11.94 -12.83 0.12
CA THR A 51 -12.17 -11.47 0.63
C THR A 51 -11.47 -11.26 1.97
N GLU A 52 -11.60 -12.20 2.91
CA GLU A 52 -10.91 -12.13 4.21
C GLU A 52 -9.39 -12.15 4.04
N LEU A 53 -8.87 -13.03 3.18
CA LEU A 53 -7.43 -13.12 2.92
C LEU A 53 -6.90 -11.82 2.29
N ALA A 54 -7.63 -11.23 1.35
CA ALA A 54 -7.26 -9.98 0.72
C ALA A 54 -7.29 -8.79 1.70
N ALA A 55 -8.28 -8.74 2.60
CA ALA A 55 -8.34 -7.75 3.69
C ALA A 55 -7.14 -7.87 4.63
N ARG A 56 -6.77 -9.10 5.00
CA ARG A 56 -5.56 -9.38 5.82
C ARG A 56 -4.28 -8.97 5.10
N HIS A 57 -4.19 -9.25 3.79
CA HIS A 57 -3.05 -8.84 2.97
C HIS A 57 -2.93 -7.31 2.85
N ALA A 58 -4.03 -6.60 2.63
CA ALA A 58 -4.04 -5.14 2.59
C ALA A 58 -3.68 -4.53 3.95
N THR A 59 -4.18 -5.10 5.05
CA THR A 59 -3.80 -4.70 6.42
C THR A 59 -2.32 -4.92 6.69
N TYR A 60 -1.76 -6.04 6.25
CA TYR A 60 -0.33 -6.32 6.34
C TYR A 60 0.49 -5.30 5.54
N CYS A 61 0.08 -4.99 4.30
CA CYS A 61 0.77 -3.99 3.47
C CYS A 61 0.74 -2.60 4.10
N LEU A 62 -0.38 -2.23 4.74
CA LEU A 62 -0.49 -0.96 5.46
C LEU A 62 0.51 -0.90 6.62
N ARG A 63 0.54 -1.92 7.47
CA ARG A 63 1.51 -2.00 8.58
C ARG A 63 2.95 -1.94 8.07
N TRP A 64 3.26 -2.68 7.02
CA TRP A 64 4.58 -2.66 6.41
C TRP A 64 4.99 -1.26 5.93
N LEU A 65 4.07 -0.49 5.35
CA LEU A 65 4.32 0.90 4.96
C LEU A 65 4.50 1.83 6.17
N GLU A 66 3.69 1.65 7.22
CA GLU A 66 3.80 2.40 8.47
C GLU A 66 5.16 2.14 9.16
N ASP A 67 5.63 0.89 9.15
CA ASP A 67 6.92 0.50 9.75
C ASP A 67 8.11 0.93 8.90
N THR A 68 8.02 0.79 7.57
CA THR A 68 9.17 1.01 6.66
C THR A 68 9.25 2.46 6.15
N GLY A 69 8.16 3.24 6.27
CA GLY A 69 7.97 4.55 5.64
C GLY A 69 9.08 5.58 5.91
N ASN A 70 9.77 5.48 7.04
CA ASN A 70 10.87 6.39 7.41
C ASN A 70 12.26 5.95 6.93
N GLU A 71 12.44 4.70 6.51
CA GLU A 71 13.77 4.13 6.22
C GLU A 71 14.16 4.26 4.73
N TRP A 72 13.19 4.57 3.86
CA TRP A 72 13.34 4.63 2.41
C TRP A 72 14.47 5.51 1.87
N PRO A 73 14.74 6.73 2.41
CA PRO A 73 15.82 7.58 1.91
C PRO A 73 17.23 7.00 2.09
N THR A 74 17.39 5.92 2.88
CA THR A 74 18.70 5.40 3.30
C THR A 74 19.13 4.11 2.59
N LEU A 75 18.35 3.64 1.62
CA LEU A 75 18.54 2.32 0.99
C LEU A 75 19.65 2.34 -0.07
N SER A 76 20.79 1.72 0.24
CA SER A 76 21.99 1.73 -0.61
C SER A 76 22.28 0.43 -1.37
N SER A 77 21.70 -0.72 -0.96
CA SER A 77 22.05 -2.03 -1.54
C SER A 77 21.04 -2.60 -2.55
N ALA A 78 21.52 -3.43 -3.48
CA ALA A 78 20.68 -4.09 -4.50
C ALA A 78 19.66 -5.11 -3.92
N SER A 79 20.02 -5.78 -2.83
CA SER A 79 19.15 -6.71 -2.11
C SER A 79 18.00 -5.98 -1.40
N GLN A 80 18.29 -4.86 -0.74
CA GLN A 80 17.26 -3.98 -0.18
C GLN A 80 16.30 -3.53 -1.28
N ARG A 81 16.80 -2.95 -2.39
CA ARG A 81 15.95 -2.52 -3.52
C ARG A 81 15.03 -3.63 -4.04
N SER A 82 15.53 -4.87 -4.13
CA SER A 82 14.72 -6.02 -4.55
C SER A 82 13.61 -6.35 -3.54
N LEU A 83 13.87 -6.29 -2.24
CA LEU A 83 12.87 -6.48 -1.19
C LEU A 83 11.73 -5.47 -1.35
N HIS A 84 12.10 -4.20 -1.48
CA HIS A 84 11.18 -3.08 -1.63
C HIS A 84 10.35 -3.13 -2.92
N LEU A 85 10.92 -3.54 -4.05
CA LEU A 85 10.17 -3.66 -5.31
C LEU A 85 9.02 -4.67 -5.23
N ALA A 86 9.18 -5.80 -4.53
CA ALA A 86 8.04 -6.69 -4.33
C ALA A 86 7.08 -6.20 -3.25
N GLY A 87 7.58 -5.48 -2.23
CA GLY A 87 6.70 -4.75 -1.32
C GLY A 87 5.78 -3.80 -2.08
N LEU A 88 6.32 -3.06 -3.05
CA LEU A 88 5.54 -2.17 -3.93
C LEU A 88 4.53 -2.94 -4.79
N ALA A 89 4.89 -4.11 -5.33
CA ALA A 89 3.95 -4.95 -6.08
C ALA A 89 2.79 -5.44 -5.18
N ASN A 90 3.07 -5.80 -3.94
CA ASN A 90 2.04 -6.18 -2.96
C ASN A 90 1.13 -4.99 -2.61
N VAL A 91 1.71 -3.80 -2.39
CA VAL A 91 0.94 -2.56 -2.13
C VAL A 91 0.01 -2.24 -3.30
N ARG A 92 0.48 -2.33 -4.55
CA ARG A 92 -0.37 -2.13 -5.74
C ARG A 92 -1.53 -3.12 -5.78
N GLY A 93 -1.26 -4.40 -5.58
CA GLY A 93 -2.31 -5.43 -5.55
C GLY A 93 -3.33 -5.21 -4.43
N ALA A 94 -2.86 -4.78 -3.25
CA ALA A 94 -3.74 -4.42 -2.14
C ALA A 94 -4.59 -3.18 -2.45
N LEU A 95 -4.03 -2.14 -3.07
CA LEU A 95 -4.77 -0.95 -3.50
C LEU A 95 -5.82 -1.28 -4.57
N ASP A 96 -5.46 -2.09 -5.58
CA ASP A 96 -6.41 -2.52 -6.62
C ASP A 96 -7.57 -3.32 -6.00
N TRP A 97 -7.29 -4.21 -5.03
CA TRP A 97 -8.36 -4.93 -4.31
C TRP A 97 -9.21 -3.99 -3.45
N CYS A 98 -8.61 -3.12 -2.63
CA CYS A 98 -9.32 -2.22 -1.72
C CYS A 98 -10.33 -1.32 -2.44
N PHE A 99 -10.00 -0.88 -3.66
CA PHE A 99 -10.91 -0.07 -4.46
C PHE A 99 -11.69 -0.87 -5.52
N GLY A 100 -11.62 -2.20 -5.48
CA GLY A 100 -12.43 -3.11 -6.31
C GLY A 100 -13.86 -3.29 -5.80
N SER A 101 -14.65 -4.12 -6.47
CA SER A 101 -16.08 -4.32 -6.16
C SER A 101 -16.33 -4.93 -4.77
N ASN A 102 -15.46 -5.85 -4.34
CA ASN A 102 -15.54 -6.54 -3.05
C ASN A 102 -14.45 -6.00 -2.08
N GLY A 103 -13.96 -4.79 -2.34
CA GLY A 103 -12.88 -4.17 -1.60
C GLY A 103 -13.33 -3.44 -0.35
N ASP A 104 -12.36 -3.08 0.48
CA ASP A 104 -12.53 -2.15 1.59
C ASP A 104 -11.94 -0.78 1.23
N ALA A 105 -12.82 0.15 0.85
CA ALA A 105 -12.43 1.50 0.46
C ALA A 105 -11.77 2.28 1.62
N ARG A 106 -12.20 2.06 2.86
CA ARG A 106 -11.65 2.74 4.04
C ARG A 106 -10.22 2.28 4.31
N LEU A 107 -9.97 0.98 4.19
CA LEU A 107 -8.62 0.44 4.21
C LEU A 107 -7.78 0.95 3.03
N GLY A 108 -8.38 1.05 1.84
CA GLY A 108 -7.75 1.61 0.64
C GLY A 108 -7.29 3.06 0.80
N ILE A 109 -8.10 3.90 1.45
CA ILE A 109 -7.76 5.30 1.73
C ILE A 109 -6.54 5.38 2.66
N ARG A 110 -6.55 4.61 3.75
CA ARG A 110 -5.41 4.53 4.68
C ARG A 110 -4.15 4.02 3.98
N LEU A 111 -4.28 2.97 3.19
CA LEU A 111 -3.18 2.37 2.43
C LEU A 111 -2.60 3.35 1.40
N ALA A 112 -3.45 4.07 0.67
CA ALA A 112 -3.01 5.08 -0.30
C ALA A 112 -2.27 6.24 0.39
N ALA A 113 -2.77 6.69 1.54
CA ALA A 113 -2.12 7.76 2.31
C ALA A 113 -0.74 7.32 2.81
N ALA A 114 -0.62 6.08 3.32
CA ALA A 114 0.65 5.51 3.76
C ALA A 114 1.63 5.24 2.61
N ALA A 115 1.13 4.88 1.41
CA ALA A 115 1.95 4.63 0.23
C ALA A 115 2.41 5.90 -0.49
N ALA A 116 1.73 7.02 -0.31
CA ALA A 116 2.01 8.26 -1.02
C ALA A 116 3.45 8.79 -0.85
N PRO A 117 4.04 8.86 0.37
CA PRO A 117 5.44 9.25 0.54
C PRO A 117 6.40 8.39 -0.25
N LEU A 118 6.15 7.08 -0.29
CA LEU A 118 6.94 6.11 -1.05
C LEU A 118 6.86 6.34 -2.56
N PHE A 119 5.66 6.57 -3.10
CA PHE A 119 5.52 6.87 -4.52
C PHE A 119 6.26 8.17 -4.89
N LEU A 120 6.20 9.19 -4.04
CA LEU A 120 6.90 10.45 -4.25
C LEU A 120 8.43 10.27 -4.17
N SER A 121 8.94 9.54 -3.17
CA SER A 121 10.38 9.33 -2.98
C SER A 121 11.01 8.53 -4.12
N MET A 122 10.24 7.66 -4.78
CA MET A 122 10.67 6.91 -5.96
C MET A 122 10.30 7.59 -7.29
N SER A 123 9.80 8.84 -7.26
CA SER A 123 9.35 9.59 -8.44
C SER A 123 8.29 8.85 -9.28
N LEU A 124 7.49 7.98 -8.65
CA LEU A 124 6.34 7.29 -9.25
C LEU A 124 5.12 8.21 -9.25
N LEU A 125 5.27 9.38 -9.86
CA LEU A 125 4.32 10.49 -9.75
C LEU A 125 2.94 10.15 -10.31
N THR A 126 2.87 9.39 -11.41
CA THR A 126 1.60 8.94 -12.00
C THR A 126 0.83 8.01 -11.06
N GLU A 127 1.53 7.14 -10.33
CA GLU A 127 0.90 6.27 -9.33
C GLU A 127 0.44 7.05 -8.11
N CYS A 128 1.29 7.96 -7.62
CA CYS A 128 0.93 8.88 -6.55
C CYS A 128 -0.35 9.65 -6.89
N HIS A 129 -0.42 10.21 -8.10
CA HIS A 129 -1.59 10.92 -8.60
C HIS A 129 -2.82 9.99 -8.67
N ARG A 130 -2.70 8.82 -9.32
CA ARG A 130 -3.80 7.86 -9.52
C ARG A 130 -4.40 7.45 -8.19
N TRP A 131 -3.56 7.02 -7.25
CA TRP A 131 -4.02 6.48 -5.98
C TRP A 131 -4.53 7.57 -5.03
N SER A 132 -3.87 8.73 -4.99
CA SER A 132 -4.33 9.85 -4.18
C SER A 132 -5.70 10.35 -4.66
N SER A 133 -5.87 10.54 -5.97
CA SER A 133 -7.16 10.95 -6.55
C SER A 133 -8.26 9.93 -6.25
N ARG A 134 -7.98 8.64 -6.42
CA ARG A 134 -8.96 7.57 -6.18
C ARG A 134 -9.38 7.49 -4.72
N ALA A 135 -8.42 7.61 -3.79
CA ALA A 135 -8.70 7.64 -2.37
C ALA A 135 -9.51 8.87 -1.96
N ILE A 136 -9.15 10.07 -2.46
CA ILE A 136 -9.89 11.30 -2.19
C ILE A 136 -11.34 11.20 -2.70
N PHE A 137 -11.55 10.61 -3.88
CA PHE A 137 -12.89 10.39 -4.42
C PHE A 137 -13.72 9.41 -3.58
N ALA A 138 -13.07 8.46 -2.91
CA ALA A 138 -13.71 7.46 -2.06
C ALA A 138 -13.96 7.93 -0.61
N LEU A 139 -13.53 9.14 -0.22
CA LEU A 139 -13.69 9.65 1.15
C LEU A 139 -15.17 9.75 1.55
N ASP A 140 -15.52 9.04 2.62
CA ASP A 140 -16.78 9.22 3.33
C ASP A 140 -16.71 10.38 4.34
N ASN A 141 -17.86 10.75 4.92
CA ASN A 141 -17.95 11.86 5.87
C ASN A 141 -17.13 11.65 7.15
N SER A 142 -16.84 10.40 7.54
CA SER A 142 -16.08 10.10 8.76
C SER A 142 -14.57 10.30 8.58
N MET A 143 -14.09 10.29 7.34
CA MET A 143 -12.67 10.48 7.01
C MET A 143 -12.35 11.89 6.51
N ARG A 144 -13.38 12.71 6.24
CA ARG A 144 -13.21 14.10 5.81
C ARG A 144 -12.57 14.94 6.91
N ASN A 145 -11.68 15.84 6.50
CA ASN A 145 -10.84 16.64 7.38
C ASN A 145 -9.94 15.79 8.31
N GLY A 146 -9.75 14.51 7.98
CA GLY A 146 -8.86 13.62 8.71
C GLY A 146 -7.41 13.70 8.21
N ARG A 147 -6.52 13.03 8.95
CA ARG A 147 -5.09 12.93 8.64
C ARG A 147 -4.85 12.29 7.28
N GLU A 148 -5.64 11.29 6.90
CA GLU A 148 -5.54 10.61 5.61
C GLU A 148 -5.86 11.56 4.46
N GLU A 149 -6.96 12.33 4.53
CA GLU A 149 -7.30 13.33 3.50
C GLU A 149 -6.17 14.36 3.37
N MET A 150 -5.67 14.87 4.50
CA MET A 150 -4.56 15.82 4.52
C MET A 150 -3.34 15.29 3.75
N HIS A 151 -2.87 14.07 4.04
CA HIS A 151 -1.72 13.48 3.37
C HIS A 151 -1.97 13.20 1.89
N LEU A 152 -3.16 12.69 1.54
CA LEU A 152 -3.53 12.43 0.15
C LEU A 152 -3.59 13.71 -0.68
N GLN A 153 -4.11 14.81 -0.13
CA GLN A 153 -4.18 16.11 -0.79
C GLN A 153 -2.77 16.71 -0.99
N ALA A 154 -1.89 16.59 0.01
CA ALA A 154 -0.48 16.99 -0.14
C ALA A 154 0.20 16.22 -1.27
N ALA A 155 0.06 14.90 -1.26
CA ALA A 155 0.68 14.02 -2.24
C ALA A 155 0.14 14.23 -3.66
N LEU A 156 -1.18 14.42 -3.79
CA LEU A 156 -1.82 14.78 -5.05
C LEU A 156 -1.25 16.11 -5.57
N GLY A 157 -1.21 17.13 -4.71
CA GLY A 157 -0.66 18.44 -5.04
C GLY A 157 0.77 18.39 -5.57
N VAL A 158 1.67 17.71 -4.84
CA VAL A 158 3.06 17.50 -5.27
C VAL A 158 3.12 16.76 -6.60
N SER A 159 2.38 15.65 -6.75
CA SER A 159 2.38 14.88 -8.00
C SER A 159 1.90 15.71 -9.21
N LEU A 160 0.92 16.59 -9.02
CA LEU A 160 0.37 17.46 -10.06
C LEU A 160 1.35 18.56 -10.51
N MET A 161 2.17 19.09 -9.59
CA MET A 161 3.21 20.07 -9.93
C MET A 161 4.18 19.52 -10.98
N PHE A 162 4.44 18.22 -10.94
CA PHE A 162 5.42 17.56 -11.81
C PHE A 162 4.82 16.81 -13.00
N THR A 163 3.51 16.51 -13.02
CA THR A 163 2.95 15.59 -14.03
C THR A 163 2.11 16.21 -15.14
N HIS A 164 1.44 17.36 -14.99
CA HIS A 164 0.48 17.80 -16.02
C HIS A 164 0.28 19.32 -16.20
N GLY A 165 1.23 20.17 -15.82
CA GLY A 165 1.08 21.64 -15.97
C GLY A 165 -0.07 22.25 -15.14
N GLY A 166 -0.72 21.44 -14.30
CA GLY A 166 -1.87 21.78 -13.47
C GLY A 166 -1.49 22.54 -12.22
N ARG A 167 -0.78 23.67 -12.36
CA ARG A 167 -0.38 24.52 -11.22
C ARG A 167 -1.56 24.94 -10.36
N ASP A 168 -2.72 25.22 -10.97
CA ASP A 168 -3.92 25.58 -10.22
C ASP A 168 -4.51 24.40 -9.46
N ALA A 169 -4.63 23.22 -10.09
CA ALA A 169 -5.10 22.01 -9.42
C ALA A 169 -4.16 21.60 -8.28
N ALA A 170 -2.84 21.72 -8.50
CA ALA A 170 -1.84 21.49 -7.46
C ALA A 170 -2.01 22.44 -6.28
N ARG A 171 -2.18 23.74 -6.56
CA ARG A 171 -2.42 24.76 -5.53
C ARG A 171 -3.70 24.47 -4.74
N VAL A 172 -4.78 24.07 -5.40
CA VAL A 172 -6.05 23.70 -4.74
C VAL A 172 -5.84 22.52 -3.79
N ALA A 173 -5.17 21.45 -4.24
CA ALA A 173 -4.91 20.28 -3.42
C ALA A 173 -3.99 20.61 -2.22
N LEU A 174 -2.90 21.36 -2.45
CA LEU A 174 -1.99 21.78 -1.37
C LEU A 174 -2.69 22.69 -0.35
N ASN A 175 -3.48 23.66 -0.80
CA ASN A 175 -4.24 24.54 0.10
C ASN A 175 -5.26 23.76 0.93
N ARG A 176 -5.91 22.74 0.34
CA ARG A 176 -6.82 21.85 1.07
C ARG A 176 -6.08 21.07 2.15
N SER A 177 -4.91 20.51 1.82
CA SER A 177 -4.05 19.83 2.79
C SER A 177 -3.67 20.77 3.95
N PHE A 178 -3.21 21.98 3.63
CA PHE A 178 -2.82 22.98 4.63
C PHE A 178 -3.98 23.36 5.55
N SER A 179 -5.17 23.61 5.00
CA SER A 179 -6.37 23.95 5.78
C SER A 179 -6.78 22.84 6.76
N ILE A 180 -6.61 21.57 6.39
CA ILE A 180 -6.87 20.44 7.30
C ILE A 180 -5.79 20.38 8.40
N ALA A 181 -4.53 20.66 8.05
CA ALA A 181 -3.43 20.69 9.01
C ALA A 181 -3.64 21.77 10.08
N GLU A 182 -4.08 22.97 9.69
CA GLU A 182 -4.42 24.06 10.62
C GLU A 182 -5.53 23.66 11.59
N GLN A 183 -6.63 23.10 11.09
CA GLN A 183 -7.73 22.63 11.94
C GLN A 183 -7.29 21.56 12.95
N CYS A 184 -6.35 20.69 12.54
CA CYS A 184 -5.79 19.67 13.43
C CYS A 184 -4.83 20.26 14.47
N GLY A 185 -4.07 21.30 14.11
CA GLY A 185 -3.19 22.04 15.03
C GLY A 185 -3.98 22.82 16.07
N ASP A 186 -4.99 23.57 15.65
CA ASP A 186 -5.88 24.35 16.53
C ASP A 186 -6.59 23.46 17.56
N ALA A 187 -6.96 22.23 17.17
CA ALA A 187 -7.57 21.26 18.07
C ALA A 187 -6.59 20.72 19.14
N LEU A 188 -5.30 20.60 18.83
CA LEU A 188 -4.28 20.18 19.78
C LEU A 188 -3.95 21.30 20.77
N ASP A 189 -3.91 22.55 20.29
CA ASP A 189 -3.62 23.73 21.12
C ASP A 189 -4.76 24.03 22.12
N GLN A 190 -5.99 23.60 21.86
CA GLN A 190 -7.14 23.73 22.78
C GLN A 190 -7.15 22.71 23.94
N ILE A 191 -6.29 21.68 23.89
CA ILE A 191 -6.25 20.59 24.87
C ILE A 191 -5.08 20.78 25.87
N GLN A 192 -4.25 21.82 25.70
CA GLN A 192 -3.17 22.20 26.63
C GLN A 192 -3.59 23.28 27.62
#